data_AF-A0A2D8M232-F1
#
_entry.id   AF-A0A2D8M232-F1
#
_cell.length_a   1.000
_cell.length_b   1.000
_cell.length_c   1.000
_cell.angle_alpha   90.00
_cell.angle_beta   90.00
_cell.angle_gamma   90.00
#
_symmetry.space_group_name_H-M   'P 1'
#
loop_
_entity.id
_entity.type
_entity.pdbx_description
1 polymer ?
#
loop_
_entity_poly.entity_id
_entity_poly.type
_entity_poly.pdbx_seq_one_letter_code
_entity_poly.pdbx_strand_id
1 'polypeptide(L)'
;MDGPLSKKQIYVQSLHSQRERVERFLETLRDGQIPMVGPLEQDISVLCENISKLKPDEAREVEQDLRSLLLLVEEFVRELEDTQASLKTKLESE
;
A
#
# COMPACT_ATOMS: atom_id res chain seq x y z
N MET A 1 27.94 16.57 -0.89
CA MET A 1 27.79 15.52 -1.91
C MET A 1 27.17 14.34 -1.19
N ASP A 2 25.87 14.12 -1.36
CA ASP A 2 25.21 12.94 -0.82
C ASP A 2 25.65 11.72 -1.63
N GLY A 3 26.23 10.74 -0.95
CA GLY A 3 26.61 9.46 -1.55
C GLY A 3 25.37 8.68 -2.02
N PRO A 4 25.57 7.58 -2.78
CA PRO A 4 24.46 6.73 -3.19
C PRO A 4 23.71 6.22 -1.96
N LEU A 5 22.38 6.23 -2.05
CA LEU A 5 21.51 5.70 -1.00
C LEU A 5 21.89 4.25 -0.68
N SER A 6 21.96 3.94 0.60
CA SER A 6 22.07 2.55 1.04
C SER A 6 20.85 1.74 0.60
N LYS A 7 21.01 0.42 0.38
CA LYS A 7 19.88 -0.48 0.07
C LYS A 7 18.72 -0.32 1.05
N LYS A 8 19.04 -0.10 2.33
CA LYS A 8 18.08 0.27 3.38
C LYS A 8 17.24 1.49 3.02
N GLN A 9 17.88 2.61 2.69
CA GLN A 9 17.19 3.86 2.38
C GLN A 9 16.28 3.72 1.14
N ILE A 10 16.68 2.88 0.18
CA ILE A 10 15.86 2.57 -0.99
C ILE A 10 14.56 1.85 -0.58
N TYR A 11 14.62 0.87 0.33
CA TYR A 11 13.43 0.15 0.79
C TYR A 11 12.52 1.03 1.63
N VAL A 12 13.07 1.84 2.54
CA VAL A 12 12.29 2.80 3.33
C VAL A 12 11.57 3.79 2.41
N GLN A 13 12.27 4.37 1.42
CA GLN A 13 11.63 5.27 0.45
C GLN A 13 10.56 4.57 -0.38
N SER A 14 10.80 3.33 -0.80
CA SER A 14 9.82 2.53 -1.53
C SER A 14 8.56 2.27 -0.69
N LEU A 15 8.74 1.88 0.58
CA LEU A 15 7.63 1.66 1.52
C LEU A 15 6.82 2.94 1.74
N HIS A 16 7.48 4.06 1.97
CA HIS A 16 6.83 5.37 2.10
C HIS A 16 6.03 5.74 0.84
N SER A 17 6.62 5.56 -0.34
CA SER A 17 5.96 5.89 -1.60
C SER A 17 4.72 5.02 -1.85
N GLN A 18 4.78 3.72 -1.54
CA GLN A 18 3.60 2.87 -1.62
C GLN A 18 2.54 3.26 -0.59
N ARG A 19 2.96 3.66 0.61
CA ARG A 19 2.04 4.13 1.66
C ARG A 19 1.25 5.36 1.22
N GLU A 20 1.93 6.39 0.73
CA GLU A 20 1.31 7.62 0.21
C GLU A 20 0.39 7.35 -0.98
N ARG A 21 0.67 6.30 -1.75
CA ARG A 21 -0.19 5.88 -2.86
C ARG A 21 -1.48 5.22 -2.36
N VAL A 22 -1.38 4.32 -1.38
CA VAL A 22 -2.55 3.65 -0.76
C VAL A 22 -3.42 4.67 0.00
N GLU A 23 -2.80 5.60 0.74
CA GLU A 23 -3.51 6.69 1.41
C GLU A 23 -4.34 7.52 0.42
N ARG A 24 -3.79 7.87 -0.75
CA ARG A 24 -4.54 8.56 -1.81
C ARG A 24 -5.67 7.73 -2.42
N PHE A 25 -5.51 6.41 -2.51
CA PHE A 25 -6.59 5.52 -2.95
C PHE A 25 -7.74 5.50 -1.94
N LEU A 26 -7.43 5.46 -0.64
CA LEU A 26 -8.42 5.58 0.42
C LEU A 26 -9.15 6.92 0.39
N GLU A 27 -8.44 8.03 0.20
CA GLU A 27 -9.06 9.36 0.04
C GLU A 27 -10.02 9.38 -1.16
N THR A 28 -9.61 8.81 -2.30
CA THR A 28 -10.45 8.72 -3.49
C THR A 28 -11.73 7.93 -3.24
N LEU A 29 -11.65 6.79 -2.52
CA LEU A 29 -12.83 6.01 -2.12
C LEU A 29 -13.75 6.80 -1.20
N ARG A 30 -13.20 7.52 -0.21
CA ARG A 30 -13.96 8.35 0.73
C ARG A 30 -14.68 9.50 0.03
N ASP A 31 -14.11 10.01 -1.06
CA ASP A 31 -14.74 10.99 -1.95
C ASP A 31 -15.82 10.38 -2.87
N GLY A 32 -16.07 9.06 -2.74
CA GLY A 32 -17.07 8.33 -3.50
C GLY A 32 -16.62 7.93 -4.91
N GLN A 33 -15.32 7.99 -5.19
CA GLN A 33 -14.73 7.64 -6.48
C GLN A 33 -13.98 6.30 -6.40
N ILE A 34 -13.99 5.53 -7.49
CA ILE A 34 -13.20 4.29 -7.56
C ILE A 34 -11.77 4.65 -8.02
N PRO A 35 -10.74 4.45 -7.19
CA PRO A 35 -9.37 4.77 -7.57
C PRO A 35 -8.84 3.84 -8.66
N MET A 36 -7.99 4.38 -9.53
CA MET A 36 -7.20 3.56 -10.45
C MET A 36 -6.02 2.92 -9.70
N VAL A 37 -6.20 1.69 -9.25
CA VAL A 37 -5.24 1.00 -8.36
C VAL A 37 -3.90 0.68 -9.06
N GLY A 38 -3.88 0.50 -10.38
CA GLY A 38 -2.67 0.13 -11.12
C GLY A 38 -2.04 -1.18 -10.61
N PRO A 39 -0.73 -1.43 -10.81
CA PRO A 39 -0.08 -2.68 -10.41
C PRO A 39 0.26 -2.75 -8.91
N LEU A 40 -0.58 -2.21 -8.02
CA LEU A 40 -0.29 -2.10 -6.59
C LEU A 40 0.08 -3.44 -5.94
N GLU A 41 -0.67 -4.50 -6.24
CA GLU A 41 -0.41 -5.85 -5.73
C GLU A 41 0.98 -6.37 -6.14
N GLN A 42 1.35 -6.16 -7.41
CA GLN A 42 2.65 -6.56 -7.93
C GLN A 42 3.78 -5.76 -7.27
N ASP A 43 3.60 -4.44 -7.13
CA ASP A 43 4.58 -3.55 -6.51
C ASP A 43 4.85 -3.93 -5.04
N ILE A 44 3.78 -4.20 -4.28
CA ILE A 44 3.88 -4.65 -2.88
C ILE A 44 4.52 -6.04 -2.81
N SER A 45 4.13 -6.96 -3.69
CA SER A 45 4.68 -8.33 -3.72
C SER A 45 6.19 -8.32 -3.96
N VAL A 46 6.66 -7.54 -4.93
CA VAL A 46 8.10 -7.37 -5.21
C VAL A 46 8.82 -6.75 -4.02
N LEU A 47 8.21 -5.77 -3.35
CA LEU A 47 8.78 -5.13 -2.17
C LEU A 47 8.93 -6.12 -1.00
N CYS A 48 7.89 -6.91 -0.72
CA CYS A 48 7.91 -7.98 0.28
C CYS A 48 8.99 -9.03 -0.03
N GLU A 49 9.09 -9.47 -1.29
CA GLU A 49 10.10 -10.44 -1.71
C GLU A 49 11.51 -9.89 -1.48
N ASN A 50 11.75 -8.63 -1.82
CA ASN A 50 13.05 -7.98 -1.63
C ASN A 50 13.40 -7.79 -0.14
N ILE A 51 12.44 -7.42 0.68
CA ILE A 51 12.62 -7.28 2.14
C ILE A 51 12.91 -8.65 2.77
N SER A 52 12.27 -9.73 2.32
CA SER A 52 12.52 -11.08 2.85
C SER A 52 13.95 -11.59 2.63
N LYS A 53 14.69 -10.97 1.70
CA LYS A 53 16.10 -11.28 1.39
C LYS A 53 17.09 -10.45 2.21
N LEU A 54 16.62 -9.53 3.06
CA LEU A 54 17.46 -8.71 3.94
C LEU A 54 18.05 -9.53 5.08
N LYS A 55 19.16 -9.05 5.64
CA LYS A 55 19.68 -9.59 6.90
C LYS A 55 18.73 -9.24 8.05
N PRO A 56 18.70 -10.02 9.15
CA PRO A 56 17.74 -9.81 10.24
C PRO A 56 17.78 -8.43 10.90
N ASP A 57 18.97 -7.81 10.98
CA ASP A 57 19.17 -6.45 11.48
C ASP A 57 18.54 -5.41 10.54
N GLU A 58 18.77 -5.52 9.24
CA GLU A 58 18.18 -4.65 8.22
C GLU A 58 16.66 -4.85 8.11
N ALA A 59 16.18 -6.09 8.23
CA ALA A 59 14.77 -6.43 8.17
C ALA A 59 13.98 -5.82 9.33
N ARG A 60 14.51 -5.88 10.57
CA ARG A 60 13.87 -5.27 11.76
C ARG A 60 13.66 -3.77 11.62
N GLU A 61 14.55 -3.10 10.91
CA GLU A 61 14.48 -1.65 10.73
C GLU A 61 13.37 -1.22 9.75
N VAL A 62 12.97 -2.10 8.82
CA VAL A 62 11.90 -1.84 7.84
C VAL A 62 10.59 -2.57 8.16
N GLU A 63 10.62 -3.48 9.14
CA GLU A 63 9.48 -4.32 9.53
C GLU A 63 8.26 -3.48 9.94
N GLN A 64 8.49 -2.41 10.72
CA GLN A 64 7.42 -1.54 11.17
C GLN A 64 6.75 -0.82 9.98
N ASP A 65 7.54 -0.27 9.05
CA ASP A 65 7.03 0.42 7.87
C ASP A 65 6.27 -0.54 6.94
N LEU A 66 6.79 -1.76 6.74
CA LEU A 66 6.11 -2.80 5.97
C LEU A 66 4.78 -3.19 6.62
N ARG A 67 4.76 -3.39 7.94
CA ARG A 67 3.52 -3.71 8.66
C ARG A 67 2.50 -2.59 8.57
N SER A 68 2.92 -1.33 8.66
CA SER A 68 2.05 -0.18 8.48
C SER A 68 1.47 -0.11 7.06
N LEU A 69 2.27 -0.39 6.03
CA LEU A 69 1.77 -0.47 4.65
C LEU A 69 0.72 -1.59 4.48
N LEU A 70 0.98 -2.78 5.02
CA LEU A 70 0.04 -3.90 4.91
C LEU A 70 -1.30 -3.60 5.59
N LEU A 71 -1.28 -2.97 6.77
CA LEU A 71 -2.52 -2.54 7.46
C LEU A 71 -3.32 -1.53 6.64
N LEU A 72 -2.65 -0.58 5.97
CA LEU A 72 -3.32 0.38 5.08
C LEU A 72 -3.92 -0.30 3.84
N VAL A 73 -3.26 -1.33 3.32
CA VAL A 73 -3.78 -2.12 2.19
C VAL A 73 -5.01 -2.92 2.63
N GLU A 74 -4.99 -3.50 3.82
CA GLU A 74 -6.16 -4.18 4.39
C GLU A 74 -7.35 -3.23 4.60
N GLU A 75 -7.09 -2.01 5.09
CA GLU A 75 -8.10 -0.95 5.19
C GLU A 75 -8.64 -0.58 3.82
N PHE A 76 -7.76 -0.38 2.83
CA PHE A 76 -8.15 -0.06 1.46
C PHE A 76 -9.05 -1.12 0.82
N VAL A 77 -8.72 -2.40 0.99
CA VAL A 77 -9.54 -3.50 0.47
C VAL A 77 -10.92 -3.50 1.13
N ARG A 78 -10.99 -3.29 2.45
CA ARG A 78 -12.28 -3.23 3.17
C ARG A 78 -13.16 -2.08 2.69
N GLU A 79 -12.60 -0.88 2.58
CA GLU A 79 -13.34 0.30 2.10
C GLU A 79 -13.82 0.11 0.64
N LEU A 80 -13.03 -0.58 -0.18
CA LEU A 80 -13.40 -0.92 -1.54
C LEU A 80 -14.59 -1.91 -1.58
N GLU A 81 -14.56 -2.95 -0.74
CA GLU A 81 -15.65 -3.92 -0.60
C GLU A 81 -16.94 -3.25 -0.11
N ASP A 82 -16.85 -2.37 0.89
CA ASP A 82 -17.99 -1.61 1.42
C ASP A 82 -18.57 -0.67 0.36
N THR A 83 -17.70 0.01 -0.40
CA THR A 83 -18.11 0.86 -1.54
C THR A 83 -18.82 0.03 -2.60
N GLN A 84 -18.29 -1.14 -2.97
CA GLN A 84 -18.89 -2.04 -3.95
C GLN A 84 -20.26 -2.55 -3.46
N ALA A 85 -20.38 -2.92 -2.19
CA ALA A 85 -21.64 -3.35 -1.60
C ALA A 85 -22.69 -2.24 -1.66
N SER A 86 -22.31 -1.00 -1.30
CA SER A 86 -23.19 0.18 -1.38
C SER A 86 -23.69 0.44 -2.80
N LEU A 87 -22.78 0.37 -3.80
CA LEU A 87 -23.14 0.54 -5.21
C LEU A 87 -24.10 -0.55 -5.69
N LYS A 88 -23.87 -1.80 -5.31
CA LYS A 88 -24.74 -2.93 -5.65
C LYS A 88 -26.15 -2.75 -5.08
N THR A 89 -26.27 -2.38 -3.81
CA THR A 89 -27.57 -2.12 -3.19
C THR A 89 -28.33 -1.00 -3.89
N LYS A 90 -27.65 0.09 -4.28
CA LYS A 90 -28.28 1.19 -5.03
C LYS A 90 -28.80 0.72 -6.39
N LEU A 91 -28.00 -0.06 -7.13
CA LEU A 91 -28.38 -0.59 -8.43
C LEU A 91 -29.58 -1.55 -8.37
N GLU A 92 -29.69 -2.35 -7.30
CA GLU A 92 -30.82 -3.29 -7.10
C GLU A 92 -32.10 -2.60 -6.59
N SER A 93 -31.99 -1.34 -6.16
CA SER A 93 -33.11 -0.54 -5.64
C SER A 93 -33.75 0.36 -6.71
N GLU A 94 -33.15 0.47 -7.88
CA GLU A 94 -33.66 1.17 -9.08
C GLU A 94 -34.38 0.21 -10.03
#